data_AF-A0A8H9QY81-F1
#
_entry.id   AF-A0A8H9QY81-F1
#
_cell.length_a   1.000
_cell.length_b   1.000
_cell.length_c   1.000
_cell.angle_alpha   90.00
_cell.angle_beta   90.00
_cell.angle_gamma   90.00
#
_symmetry.space_group_name_H-M   'P 1'
#
loop_
_entity.id
_entity.type
_entity.pdbx_description
1 polymer ?
#
loop_
_entity_poly.entity_id
_entity_poly.type
_entity_poly.pdbx_seq_one_letter_code
_entity_poly.pdbx_strand_id
1 'polypeptide(L)'
;MEDFKNRIINRILKENLDYKESNEISDIMGEPIYSYGWALEYDSNKNYIGGRYVCGPICSNESDLVKAYKLSHELGHHLINNKMNPLILLAYYEGNKFLEFFIEILAWRKAKSICLEENIDTKTLSFFRVMTLGVLSYLIGLTRYILNIVLNILKIFSLIFFIVSIISYKESLKISFTDIFEISFICFCGYLLINSFRKLISKS
;
A
#
# COMPACT_ATOMS: atom_id res chain seq x y z
N MET A 1 24.62 27.12 -2.43
CA MET A 1 24.12 25.84 -1.89
C MET A 1 22.83 25.57 -2.65
N GLU A 2 22.72 24.46 -3.37
CA GLU A 2 21.48 24.16 -4.11
C GLU A 2 20.35 23.89 -3.12
N ASP A 3 19.21 24.54 -3.35
CA ASP A 3 18.06 24.55 -2.45
C ASP A 3 16.88 23.76 -3.06
N PHE A 4 17.13 22.49 -3.35
CA PHE A 4 16.15 21.61 -4.00
C PHE A 4 14.97 21.31 -3.07
N LYS A 5 15.22 21.10 -1.78
CA LYS A 5 14.17 20.83 -0.80
C LYS A 5 13.17 21.98 -0.74
N ASN A 6 13.62 23.23 -0.60
CA ASN A 6 12.69 24.35 -0.46
C ASN A 6 11.92 24.62 -1.74
N ARG A 7 12.44 24.27 -2.91
CA ARG A 7 11.66 24.35 -4.16
C ARG A 7 10.45 23.42 -4.11
N ILE A 8 10.62 22.19 -3.61
CA ILE A 8 9.50 21.27 -3.42
C ILE A 8 8.58 21.75 -2.30
N ILE A 9 9.08 22.29 -1.19
CA ILE A 9 8.24 22.89 -0.14
C ILE A 9 7.39 24.02 -0.70
N ASN A 10 7.98 24.93 -1.47
CA ASN A 10 7.25 26.01 -2.13
C ASN A 10 6.19 25.47 -3.10
N ARG A 11 6.45 24.35 -3.76
CA ARG A 11 5.46 23.66 -4.59
C ARG A 11 4.31 23.09 -3.75
N ILE A 12 4.61 22.44 -2.62
CA ILE A 12 3.59 21.92 -1.68
C ILE A 12 2.67 23.04 -1.20
N LEU A 13 3.24 24.17 -0.77
CA LEU A 13 2.47 25.32 -0.29
C LEU A 13 1.55 25.90 -1.37
N LYS A 14 1.96 25.86 -2.66
CA LYS A 14 1.11 26.29 -3.79
C LYS A 14 -0.07 25.36 -4.05
N GLU A 15 -0.04 24.11 -3.56
CA GLU A 15 -1.13 23.14 -3.65
C GLU A 15 -2.09 23.24 -2.45
N ASN A 16 -2.01 24.32 -1.65
CA ASN A 16 -2.77 24.55 -0.43
C ASN A 16 -2.59 23.45 0.64
N LEU A 17 -1.41 22.84 0.66
CA LEU A 17 -1.00 21.89 1.70
C LEU A 17 -0.07 22.58 2.68
N ASP A 18 -0.21 22.24 3.96
CA ASP A 18 0.78 22.61 4.95
C ASP A 18 2.06 21.77 4.76
N TYR A 19 3.23 22.37 5.03
CA TYR A 19 4.47 21.64 5.22
C TYR A 19 4.85 21.66 6.70
N LYS A 20 5.12 20.49 7.27
CA LYS A 20 5.60 20.37 8.65
C LYS A 20 6.87 19.57 8.73
N GLU A 21 7.83 20.04 9.52
CA GLU A 21 8.93 19.18 9.94
C GLU A 21 8.53 18.45 11.22
N SER A 22 8.80 17.14 11.29
CA SER A 22 8.43 16.27 12.40
C SER A 22 9.64 15.60 13.04
N ASN A 23 9.58 15.47 14.37
CA ASN A 23 10.45 14.63 15.21
C ASN A 23 9.62 13.44 15.74
N GLU A 24 8.84 12.78 14.89
CA GLU A 24 8.06 11.62 15.32
C GLU A 24 8.99 10.52 15.82
N ILE A 25 8.80 10.12 17.07
CA ILE A 25 9.43 8.95 17.68
C ILE A 25 8.49 7.77 17.47
N SER A 26 9.03 6.65 17.04
CA SER A 26 8.29 5.40 16.94
C SER A 26 7.80 5.00 18.32
N ASP A 27 6.49 4.94 18.53
CA ASP A 27 5.92 4.33 19.74
C ASP A 27 6.28 2.82 19.85
N ILE A 28 6.69 2.19 18.74
CA ILE A 28 6.99 0.75 18.65
C ILE A 28 8.48 0.46 18.91
N MET A 29 9.37 1.36 18.49
CA MET A 29 10.83 1.14 18.54
C MET A 29 11.55 2.05 19.54
N GLY A 30 10.89 3.08 20.10
CA GLY A 30 11.52 4.06 21.00
C GLY A 30 12.58 4.94 20.32
N GLU A 31 12.69 4.87 18.99
CA GLU A 31 13.66 5.61 18.18
C GLU A 31 12.94 6.61 17.25
N PRO A 32 13.57 7.75 16.90
CA PRO A 32 12.99 8.71 15.97
C PRO A 32 12.72 8.04 14.61
N ILE A 33 11.46 8.03 14.16
CA ILE A 33 11.12 7.70 12.78
C ILE A 33 11.38 8.94 11.94
N TYR A 34 12.54 8.96 11.30
CA TYR A 34 12.88 9.98 10.32
C TYR A 34 12.19 9.72 8.97
N SER A 35 10.87 9.55 8.94
CA SER A 35 10.13 9.29 7.70
C SER A 35 9.49 10.56 7.17
N TYR A 36 9.50 10.66 5.84
CA TYR A 36 8.58 11.52 5.13
C TYR A 36 7.20 10.87 5.17
N GLY A 37 6.15 11.68 5.12
CA GLY A 37 4.81 11.16 5.10
C GLY A 37 3.80 12.21 4.70
N TRP A 38 2.59 11.73 4.47
CA TRP A 38 1.44 12.57 4.21
C TRP A 38 0.37 12.25 5.25
N ALA A 39 -0.05 13.27 6.00
CA ALA A 39 -1.08 13.11 7.01
C ALA A 39 -2.47 13.27 6.41
N LEU A 40 -3.27 12.23 6.62
CA LEU A 40 -4.67 12.19 6.23
C LEU A 40 -5.52 12.98 7.22
N GLU A 41 -6.60 13.56 6.71
CA GLU A 41 -7.60 14.25 7.50
C GLU A 41 -8.93 13.51 7.40
N TYR A 42 -9.57 13.35 8.56
CA TYR A 42 -10.86 12.71 8.71
C TYR A 42 -11.81 13.67 9.42
N ASP A 43 -13.09 13.66 9.04
CA ASP A 43 -14.13 14.36 9.78
C ASP A 43 -14.40 13.70 11.14
N SER A 44 -15.28 14.30 11.93
CA SER A 44 -15.70 13.76 13.24
C SER A 44 -16.34 12.37 13.17
N ASN A 45 -16.81 11.95 12.00
CA ASN A 45 -17.41 10.65 11.75
C ASN A 45 -16.41 9.64 11.16
N LYS A 46 -15.11 9.97 11.15
CA LYS A 46 -14.02 9.18 10.54
C LYS A 46 -14.16 9.01 9.03
N ASN A 47 -14.93 9.87 8.35
CA ASN A 47 -14.91 9.92 6.89
C ASN A 47 -13.66 10.67 6.46
N TYR A 48 -12.99 10.12 5.45
CA TYR A 48 -11.84 10.79 4.85
C TYR A 48 -12.27 12.09 4.19
N ILE A 49 -11.62 13.21 4.55
CA ILE A 49 -11.90 14.53 3.98
C ILE A 49 -10.74 15.10 3.16
N GLY A 50 -9.59 14.42 3.13
CA GLY A 50 -8.43 14.86 2.35
C GLY A 50 -7.14 14.56 3.08
N GLY A 51 -6.05 15.18 2.67
CA GLY A 51 -4.85 15.17 3.47
C GLY A 51 -4.34 16.58 3.72
N ARG A 52 -3.85 16.80 4.93
CA ARG A 52 -3.71 18.13 5.54
C ARG A 52 -2.31 18.70 5.37
N TYR A 53 -1.29 17.86 5.53
CA TYR A 53 0.10 18.29 5.46
C TYR A 53 1.03 17.21 4.94
N VAL A 54 2.09 17.64 4.25
CA VAL A 54 3.25 16.80 3.93
C VAL A 54 4.30 17.01 5.02
N CYS A 55 4.76 15.92 5.61
CA CYS A 55 5.80 15.95 6.64
C CYS A 55 7.16 15.48 6.12
N GLY A 56 8.22 16.11 6.63
CA GLY A 56 9.59 15.64 6.51
C GLY A 56 10.33 15.65 7.86
N PRO A 57 11.44 14.92 8.01
CA PRO A 57 12.21 14.90 9.24
C PRO A 57 12.99 16.21 9.49
N ILE A 58 13.04 16.68 10.73
CA ILE A 58 13.81 17.88 11.15
C ILE A 58 15.33 17.67 10.99
N CYS A 59 15.82 16.43 11.19
CA CYS A 59 17.25 16.10 11.23
C CYS A 59 17.62 14.89 10.37
N SER A 60 17.51 14.98 9.03
CA SER A 60 18.02 13.90 8.17
C SER A 60 19.42 14.19 7.63
N ASN A 61 20.34 13.24 7.86
CA ASN A 61 21.70 13.17 7.30
C ASN A 61 21.74 12.97 5.77
N GLU A 62 20.60 13.18 5.10
CA GLU A 62 20.43 12.98 3.67
C GLU A 62 20.75 14.26 2.91
N SER A 63 21.25 14.12 1.69
CA SER A 63 21.49 15.28 0.84
C SER A 63 20.17 15.98 0.50
N ASP A 64 20.23 17.31 0.34
CA ASP A 64 19.06 18.14 0.01
C ASP A 64 18.30 17.63 -1.24
N LEU A 65 19.05 17.11 -2.22
CA LEU A 65 18.52 16.45 -3.41
C LEU A 65 17.67 15.21 -3.09
N VAL A 66 18.13 14.35 -2.17
CA VAL A 66 17.36 13.17 -1.74
C VAL A 66 16.10 13.58 -0.98
N LYS A 67 16.20 14.63 -0.16
CA LYS A 67 15.03 15.20 0.54
C LYS A 67 13.99 15.70 -0.46
N ALA A 68 14.42 16.41 -1.50
CA ALA A 68 13.55 16.86 -2.58
C ALA A 68 12.86 15.68 -3.29
N TYR A 69 13.58 14.60 -3.61
CA TYR A 69 12.97 13.42 -4.24
C TYR A 69 11.88 12.79 -3.38
N LYS A 70 12.11 12.65 -2.07
CA LYS A 70 11.13 12.08 -1.15
C LYS A 70 9.94 13.01 -0.93
N LEU A 71 10.16 14.33 -0.80
CA LEU A 71 9.04 15.28 -0.73
C LEU A 71 8.20 15.30 -2.02
N SER A 72 8.83 15.20 -3.18
CA SER A 72 8.13 15.07 -4.46
C SER A 72 7.31 13.79 -4.53
N HIS A 73 7.77 12.72 -3.88
CA HIS A 73 7.03 11.46 -3.76
C HIS A 73 5.77 11.62 -2.91
N GLU A 74 5.88 12.21 -1.72
CA GLU A 74 4.73 12.49 -0.85
C GLU A 74 3.71 13.42 -1.52
N LEU A 75 4.18 14.46 -2.21
CA LEU A 75 3.31 15.31 -3.02
C LEU A 75 2.66 14.53 -4.19
N GLY A 76 3.39 13.57 -4.77
CA GLY A 76 2.87 12.65 -5.76
C GLY A 76 1.68 11.84 -5.26
N HIS A 77 1.75 11.28 -4.06
CA HIS A 77 0.63 10.60 -3.41
C HIS A 77 -0.58 11.51 -3.25
N HIS A 78 -0.39 12.73 -2.76
CA HIS A 78 -1.48 13.69 -2.61
C HIS A 78 -2.21 13.93 -3.93
N LEU A 79 -1.47 14.24 -5.00
CA LEU A 79 -2.06 14.58 -6.30
C LEU A 79 -2.78 13.40 -6.96
N ILE A 80 -2.36 12.16 -6.68
CA ILE A 80 -3.04 10.95 -7.15
C ILE A 80 -4.32 10.72 -6.37
N ASN A 81 -4.24 10.76 -5.04
CA ASN A 81 -5.37 10.46 -4.17
C ASN A 81 -6.48 11.52 -4.30
N ASN A 82 -6.13 12.78 -4.53
CA ASN A 82 -7.11 13.85 -4.78
C ASN A 82 -7.91 13.65 -6.09
N LYS A 83 -7.38 12.90 -7.05
CA LYS A 83 -8.06 12.57 -8.32
C LYS A 83 -8.71 11.19 -8.31
N MET A 84 -8.54 10.43 -7.24
CA MET A 84 -8.99 9.05 -7.15
C MET A 84 -10.48 8.97 -6.86
N ASN A 85 -11.15 7.96 -7.41
CA ASN A 85 -12.53 7.68 -7.04
C ASN A 85 -12.60 7.35 -5.52
N PRO A 86 -13.57 7.90 -4.77
CA PRO A 86 -13.69 7.68 -3.33
C PRO A 86 -13.71 6.21 -2.89
N LEU A 87 -14.32 5.31 -3.68
CA LEU A 87 -14.36 3.88 -3.36
C LEU A 87 -12.99 3.20 -3.52
N ILE A 88 -12.23 3.61 -4.53
CA ILE A 88 -10.87 3.11 -4.74
C ILE A 88 -9.95 3.63 -3.62
N LEU A 89 -10.12 4.90 -3.26
CA LEU A 89 -9.37 5.53 -2.18
C LEU A 89 -9.66 4.86 -0.84
N LEU A 90 -10.92 4.55 -0.55
CA LEU A 90 -11.32 3.77 0.61
C LEU A 90 -10.65 2.39 0.61
N ALA A 91 -10.68 1.67 -0.51
CA ALA A 91 -10.04 0.36 -0.61
C ALA A 91 -8.51 0.42 -0.41
N TYR A 92 -7.86 1.48 -0.88
CA TYR A 92 -6.44 1.74 -0.61
C TYR A 92 -6.17 1.92 0.89
N TYR A 93 -6.92 2.78 1.58
CA TYR A 93 -6.76 3.00 3.02
C TYR A 93 -7.18 1.81 3.88
N GLU A 94 -8.03 0.92 3.37
CA GLU A 94 -8.34 -0.37 4.01
C GLU A 94 -7.22 -1.42 3.84
N GLY A 95 -6.08 -1.03 3.29
CA GLY A 95 -4.88 -1.87 3.22
C GLY A 95 -4.85 -2.83 2.04
N ASN A 96 -5.52 -2.48 0.93
CA ASN A 96 -5.46 -3.28 -0.28
C ASN A 96 -4.05 -3.26 -0.89
N LYS A 97 -3.32 -4.37 -0.74
CA LYS A 97 -1.91 -4.48 -1.14
C LYS A 97 -1.64 -4.31 -2.62
N PHE A 98 -2.60 -4.64 -3.48
CA PHE A 98 -2.46 -4.37 -4.92
C PHE A 98 -2.54 -2.87 -5.18
N LEU A 99 -3.54 -2.20 -4.61
CA LEU A 99 -3.69 -0.75 -4.76
C LEU A 99 -2.50 0.00 -4.16
N GLU A 100 -2.02 -0.39 -2.97
CA GLU A 100 -0.82 0.20 -2.37
C GLU A 100 0.38 0.15 -3.32
N PHE A 101 0.66 -1.02 -3.91
CA PHE A 101 1.77 -1.18 -4.85
C PHE A 101 1.61 -0.33 -6.13
N PHE A 102 0.41 -0.30 -6.72
CA PHE A 102 0.18 0.49 -7.93
C PHE A 102 0.23 2.00 -7.65
N ILE A 103 -0.33 2.44 -6.52
CA ILE A 103 -0.30 3.84 -6.11
C ILE A 103 1.14 4.29 -5.84
N GLU A 104 1.97 3.46 -5.21
CA GLU A 104 3.40 3.74 -5.02
C GLU A 104 4.12 3.98 -6.36
N ILE A 105 3.91 3.11 -7.35
CA ILE A 105 4.50 3.29 -8.69
C ILE A 105 4.03 4.59 -9.34
N LEU A 106 2.73 4.89 -9.24
CA LEU A 106 2.18 6.12 -9.78
C LEU A 106 2.74 7.35 -9.06
N ALA A 107 2.90 7.29 -7.74
CA ALA A 107 3.46 8.36 -6.92
C ALA A 107 4.89 8.68 -7.34
N TRP A 108 5.74 7.67 -7.54
CA TRP A 108 7.10 7.87 -8.07
C TRP A 108 7.13 8.43 -9.48
N ARG A 109 6.21 8.02 -10.36
CA ARG A 109 6.07 8.63 -11.69
C ARG A 109 5.68 10.10 -11.59
N LYS A 110 4.78 10.44 -10.66
CA LYS A 110 4.37 11.82 -10.43
C LYS A 110 5.49 12.64 -9.79
N ALA A 111 6.24 12.06 -8.86
CA ALA A 111 7.43 12.66 -8.25
C ALA A 111 8.46 13.05 -9.31
N LYS A 112 8.70 12.18 -10.30
CA LYS A 112 9.58 12.48 -11.42
C LYS A 112 9.10 13.71 -12.20
N SER A 113 7.81 13.81 -12.50
CA SER A 113 7.22 14.97 -13.18
C SER A 113 7.43 16.24 -12.37
N ILE A 114 7.12 16.21 -11.07
CA ILE A 114 7.28 17.34 -10.14
C ILE A 114 8.74 17.80 -10.11
N CYS A 115 9.69 16.89 -9.97
CA CYS A 115 11.11 17.23 -9.97
C CYS A 115 11.53 17.90 -11.29
N LEU A 116 11.09 17.39 -12.44
CA LEU A 116 11.43 17.98 -13.74
C LEU A 116 10.80 19.38 -13.92
N GLU A 117 9.53 19.55 -13.52
CA GLU A 117 8.85 20.87 -13.50
C GLU A 117 9.59 21.87 -12.61
N GLU A 118 10.11 21.38 -11.48
CA GLU A 118 10.96 22.13 -10.56
C GLU A 118 12.44 22.01 -10.90
N ASN A 119 12.84 21.85 -12.17
CA ASN A 119 14.25 21.83 -12.63
C ASN A 119 15.23 21.08 -11.69
N ILE A 120 14.82 19.93 -11.16
CA ILE A 120 15.61 19.02 -10.35
C ILE A 120 15.90 17.79 -11.22
N ASP A 121 17.18 17.46 -11.41
CA ASP A 121 17.57 16.33 -12.24
C ASP A 121 17.08 15.01 -11.63
N THR A 122 16.52 14.13 -12.47
CA THR A 122 16.03 12.79 -12.11
C THR A 122 16.80 11.68 -12.83
N LYS A 123 17.80 12.02 -13.65
CA LYS A 123 18.69 11.06 -14.32
C LYS A 123 19.86 10.61 -13.42
N THR A 124 19.80 10.96 -12.13
CA THR A 124 20.81 10.66 -11.13
C THR A 124 20.64 9.25 -10.57
N LEU A 125 21.76 8.59 -10.19
CA LEU A 125 21.72 7.29 -9.51
C LEU A 125 20.95 7.38 -8.18
N SER A 126 21.00 8.52 -7.50
CA SER A 126 20.27 8.77 -6.25
C SER A 126 18.76 8.70 -6.45
N PHE A 127 18.21 9.30 -7.51
CA PHE A 127 16.77 9.21 -7.81
C PHE A 127 16.34 7.75 -8.02
N PHE A 128 17.06 7.02 -8.89
CA PHE A 128 16.77 5.61 -9.15
C PHE A 128 16.83 4.76 -7.89
N ARG A 129 17.84 4.97 -7.03
CA ARG A 129 18.01 4.23 -5.79
C ARG A 129 16.86 4.46 -4.82
N VAL A 130 16.48 5.72 -4.59
CA VAL A 130 15.39 6.07 -3.67
C VAL A 130 14.06 5.49 -4.17
N MET A 131 13.74 5.68 -5.46
CA MET A 131 12.55 5.13 -6.08
C MET A 131 12.50 3.60 -5.97
N THR A 132 13.61 2.92 -6.27
CA THR A 132 13.66 1.45 -6.24
C THR A 132 13.45 0.93 -4.82
N LEU A 133 14.06 1.55 -3.82
CA LEU A 133 13.87 1.16 -2.42
C LEU A 133 12.42 1.38 -1.96
N GLY A 134 11.80 2.50 -2.36
CA GLY A 134 10.39 2.78 -2.12
C GLY A 134 9.51 1.67 -2.68
N VAL A 135 9.56 1.46 -4.00
CA VAL A 135 8.75 0.43 -4.70
C VAL A 135 9.00 -0.99 -4.18
N LEU A 136 10.26 -1.35 -3.86
CA LEU A 136 10.60 -2.69 -3.39
C LEU A 136 9.92 -3.02 -2.06
N SER A 137 9.78 -2.05 -1.16
CA SER A 137 9.12 -2.26 0.13
C SER A 137 7.65 -2.70 -0.03
N TYR A 138 6.92 -2.06 -0.95
CA TYR A 138 5.55 -2.42 -1.29
C TYR A 138 5.45 -3.71 -2.09
N LEU A 139 6.41 -3.98 -2.99
CA LEU A 139 6.47 -5.25 -3.71
C LEU A 139 6.61 -6.43 -2.75
N ILE A 140 7.50 -6.32 -1.75
CA ILE A 140 7.67 -7.34 -0.70
C ILE A 140 6.35 -7.54 0.07
N GLY A 141 5.66 -6.45 0.42
CA GLY A 141 4.34 -6.51 1.06
C GLY A 141 3.30 -7.25 0.20
N LEU A 142 3.24 -6.95 -1.10
CA LEU A 142 2.36 -7.59 -2.05
C LEU A 142 2.70 -9.09 -2.23
N THR A 143 3.97 -9.45 -2.35
CA THR A 143 4.40 -10.85 -2.45
C THR A 143 3.99 -11.64 -1.21
N ARG A 144 4.19 -11.10 0.00
CA ARG A 144 3.75 -11.75 1.25
C ARG A 144 2.24 -11.93 1.27
N TYR A 145 1.48 -10.94 0.81
CA TYR A 145 0.03 -11.02 0.73
C TYR A 145 -0.44 -12.13 -0.23
N ILE A 146 0.13 -12.20 -1.43
CA ILE A 146 -0.18 -13.25 -2.42
C ILE A 146 0.19 -14.64 -1.88
N LEU A 147 1.37 -14.78 -1.28
CA LEU A 147 1.79 -16.04 -0.66
C LEU A 147 0.81 -16.49 0.43
N ASN A 148 0.34 -15.57 1.28
CA ASN A 148 -0.66 -15.90 2.29
C ASN A 148 -1.99 -16.35 1.69
N ILE A 149 -2.43 -15.75 0.59
CA ILE A 149 -3.61 -16.22 -0.15
C ILE A 149 -3.38 -17.66 -0.62
N VAL A 150 -2.30 -17.91 -1.36
CA VAL A 150 -1.98 -19.25 -1.89
C VAL A 150 -1.90 -20.30 -0.79
N LEU A 151 -1.22 -19.99 0.33
CA LEU A 151 -1.12 -20.88 1.48
C LEU A 151 -2.48 -21.19 2.11
N ASN A 152 -3.37 -20.20 2.19
CA ASN A 152 -4.72 -20.42 2.69
C ASN A 152 -5.57 -21.29 1.75
N ILE A 153 -5.42 -21.12 0.42
CA ILE A 153 -6.05 -21.99 -0.57
C ILE A 153 -5.59 -23.44 -0.37
N LEU A 154 -4.27 -23.65 -0.27
CA LEU A 154 -3.69 -24.97 -0.06
C LEU A 154 -4.18 -25.62 1.25
N LYS A 155 -4.26 -24.86 2.34
CA LYS A 155 -4.78 -25.35 3.64
C LYS A 155 -6.24 -25.80 3.53
N ILE A 156 -7.10 -25.00 2.90
CA ILE A 156 -8.52 -25.33 2.70
C ILE A 156 -8.63 -26.60 1.85
N PHE A 157 -7.87 -26.69 0.76
CA PHE A 157 -7.84 -27.86 -0.10
C PHE A 157 -7.39 -29.12 0.65
N SER A 158 -6.30 -29.05 1.43
CA SER A 158 -5.82 -30.16 2.25
C SER A 158 -6.85 -30.62 3.30
N LEU A 159 -7.56 -29.68 3.94
CA LEU A 159 -8.61 -30.00 4.91
C LEU A 159 -9.78 -30.74 4.26
N ILE A 160 -10.24 -30.28 3.10
CA ILE A 160 -11.35 -30.93 2.38
C ILE A 160 -10.93 -32.32 1.91
N PHE A 161 -9.73 -32.45 1.33
CA PHE A 161 -9.17 -33.74 0.95
C PHE A 161 -9.14 -34.73 2.14
N PHE A 162 -8.70 -34.27 3.31
CA PHE A 162 -8.67 -35.07 4.53
C PHE A 162 -10.07 -35.53 4.96
N ILE A 163 -11.05 -34.63 4.98
CA ILE A 163 -12.45 -34.95 5.34
C ILE A 163 -13.03 -35.99 4.37
N VAL A 164 -12.85 -35.79 3.06
CA VAL A 164 -13.38 -36.72 2.04
C VAL A 164 -12.69 -38.08 2.14
N SER A 165 -11.39 -38.12 2.45
CA SER A 165 -10.65 -39.37 2.66
C SER A 165 -11.19 -40.16 3.87
N ILE A 166 -11.48 -39.48 4.98
CA ILE A 166 -12.10 -40.12 6.16
C ILE A 166 -13.48 -40.70 5.82
N ILE A 167 -14.32 -39.93 5.14
CA ILE A 167 -15.66 -40.37 4.75
C ILE A 167 -15.57 -41.58 3.81
N SER A 168 -14.72 -41.51 2.79
CA SER A 168 -14.50 -42.59 1.83
C SER A 168 -14.03 -43.88 2.50
N TYR A 169 -13.08 -43.76 3.44
CA TYR A 169 -12.58 -44.88 4.21
C TYR A 169 -13.68 -45.53 5.07
N LYS A 170 -14.52 -44.72 5.72
CA LYS A 170 -15.62 -45.21 6.55
C LYS A 170 -16.71 -45.91 5.74
N GLU A 171 -17.03 -45.39 4.56
CA GLU A 171 -18.15 -45.84 3.71
C GLU A 171 -17.73 -46.86 2.63
N SER A 172 -16.45 -47.26 2.56
CA SER A 172 -15.90 -48.10 1.47
C SER A 172 -16.14 -47.52 0.07
N LEU A 173 -16.29 -46.20 -0.05
CA LEU A 173 -16.55 -45.51 -1.31
C LEU A 173 -15.24 -45.34 -2.09
N LYS A 174 -15.21 -45.77 -3.35
CA LYS A 174 -14.13 -45.44 -4.30
C LYS A 174 -14.39 -44.04 -4.86
N ILE A 175 -13.98 -43.00 -4.13
CA ILE A 175 -14.00 -41.62 -4.63
C ILE A 175 -12.71 -41.38 -5.42
N SER A 176 -12.81 -40.87 -6.66
CA SER A 176 -11.64 -40.56 -7.46
C SER A 176 -11.00 -39.25 -7.02
N PHE A 177 -9.70 -39.09 -7.26
CA PHE A 177 -8.99 -37.83 -6.95
C PHE A 177 -9.64 -36.62 -7.64
N THR A 178 -10.19 -36.82 -8.84
CA THR A 178 -10.89 -35.80 -9.61
C THR A 178 -12.14 -35.32 -8.89
N ASP A 179 -12.94 -36.23 -8.31
CA ASP A 179 -14.13 -35.89 -7.53
C ASP A 179 -13.75 -35.08 -6.28
N ILE A 180 -12.65 -35.46 -5.61
CA ILE A 180 -12.15 -34.73 -4.43
C ILE A 180 -11.70 -33.32 -4.84
N PHE A 181 -11.03 -33.18 -5.98
CA PHE A 181 -10.57 -31.90 -6.49
C PHE A 181 -11.74 -30.96 -6.83
N GLU A 182 -12.75 -31.47 -7.53
CA GLU A 182 -13.94 -30.70 -7.91
C GLU A 182 -14.75 -30.25 -6.68
N ILE A 183 -14.98 -31.15 -5.72
CA ILE A 183 -15.66 -30.82 -4.45
C ILE A 183 -14.86 -29.76 -3.67
N SER A 184 -13.53 -29.90 -3.61
CA SER A 184 -12.67 -28.95 -2.92
C SER A 184 -12.69 -27.56 -3.58
N PHE A 185 -12.71 -27.52 -4.91
CA PHE A 185 -12.80 -26.29 -5.68
C PHE A 185 -14.15 -25.60 -5.47
N ILE A 186 -15.26 -26.33 -5.46
CA ILE A 186 -16.60 -25.78 -5.20
C ILE A 186 -16.70 -25.19 -3.79
N CYS A 187 -16.21 -25.91 -2.76
CA CYS A 187 -16.18 -25.40 -1.39
C CYS A 187 -15.29 -24.15 -1.25
N PHE A 188 -14.17 -24.09 -1.95
CA PHE A 188 -13.29 -22.92 -1.98
C PHE A 188 -13.99 -21.70 -2.62
N CYS A 189 -14.64 -21.89 -3.78
CA CYS A 189 -15.44 -20.86 -4.42
C CYS A 189 -16.59 -20.37 -3.51
N GLY A 190 -17.25 -21.30 -2.81
CA GLY A 190 -18.28 -20.97 -1.81
C GLY A 190 -17.75 -20.15 -0.64
N TYR A 191 -16.57 -20.49 -0.10
CA TYR A 191 -15.91 -19.72 0.96
C TYR A 191 -15.58 -18.29 0.51
N LEU A 192 -15.04 -18.12 -0.70
CA LEU A 192 -14.75 -16.80 -1.26
C LEU A 192 -16.02 -15.96 -1.44
N LEU A 193 -17.11 -16.56 -1.92
CA LEU A 193 -18.41 -15.89 -2.07
C LEU A 193 -18.96 -15.45 -0.70
N ILE A 194 -19.01 -16.36 0.28
CA ILE A 194 -19.54 -16.07 1.62
C ILE A 194 -18.74 -14.96 2.31
N ASN A 195 -17.41 -14.98 2.22
CA ASN A 195 -16.59 -13.92 2.82
C ASN A 195 -16.70 -12.58 2.11
N SER A 196 -16.90 -12.59 0.79
CA SER A 196 -17.17 -11.37 0.02
C SER A 196 -18.51 -10.76 0.42
N PHE A 197 -19.56 -11.58 0.60
CA PHE A 197 -20.86 -11.15 1.09
C PHE A 197 -20.83 -10.69 2.56
N ARG A 198 -20.10 -11.38 3.45
CA ARG A 198 -19.96 -10.99 4.86
C ARG A 198 -19.33 -9.60 5.01
N LYS A 199 -18.30 -9.29 4.22
CA LYS A 199 -17.68 -7.95 4.19
C LYS A 199 -18.63 -6.86 3.66
N LEU A 200 -19.57 -7.22 2.78
CA LEU A 200 -20.59 -6.33 2.25
C LEU A 200 -21.69 -6.05 3.28
N ILE A 201 -22.09 -7.05 4.06
CA ILE A 201 -23.17 -6.94 5.06
C ILE A 201 -22.68 -6.32 6.38
N SER A 202 -21.43 -6.51 6.78
CA SER A 202 -20.90 -5.94 8.03
C SER A 202 -20.66 -4.42 8.01
N LYS A 203 -21.06 -3.72 6.94
CA LYS A 203 -20.96 -2.27 6.78
C LYS A 203 -22.32 -1.57 6.57
N SER A 204 -23.44 -2.31 6.70
CA SER A 204 -24.80 -1.75 6.85
C SER A 204 -25.20 -1.78 8.32
#